data_AF-A0A7X7YNU6-F1
#
_entry.id   AF-A0A7X7YNU6-F1
#
_cell.length_a   1.000
_cell.length_b   1.000
_cell.length_c   1.000
_cell.angle_alpha   90.00
_cell.angle_beta   90.00
_cell.angle_gamma   90.00
#
_symmetry.space_group_name_H-M   'P 1'
#
loop_
_entity.id
_entity.type
_entity.pdbx_description
1 polymer ?
#
loop_
_entity_poly.entity_id
_entity_poly.type
_entity_poly.pdbx_seq_one_letter_code
_entity_poly.pdbx_strand_id
1 'polypeptide(L)'
;MTWSFPTTADLKSVVSRDVRFVGREILMLTINDLRITQKERNHLFHTLQLISPKAEYYQFEKINIQEIIEQIPALLRKGDLLAELSDFSGIYFTAHELEPLWNSLQNYNFLPEDEAKLEDFFNLSIKHQILATLQNFINRNWYSPHAKIACAVYITLGEIIPWTKHPFIRRLLAVSYQEAKTLKRKQNKESII
;
A
#
# COMPACT_ATOMS: atom_id res chain seq x y z
N MET A 1 24.75 22.85 18.17
CA MET A 1 23.33 23.06 17.81
C MET A 1 22.51 21.98 18.49
N THR A 2 21.70 22.35 19.48
CA THR A 2 20.71 21.46 20.08
C THR A 2 19.50 21.39 19.16
N TRP A 3 19.38 20.31 18.41
CA TRP A 3 18.18 19.99 17.64
C TRP A 3 17.06 19.59 18.61
N SER A 4 16.03 20.41 18.71
CA SER A 4 14.78 20.09 19.40
C SER A 4 13.79 19.53 18.39
N PHE A 5 13.27 18.32 18.64
CA PHE A 5 12.30 17.68 17.75
C PHE A 5 10.88 18.23 17.93
N PRO A 6 10.08 18.28 16.85
CA PRO A 6 8.68 18.68 16.90
C PRO A 6 7.89 17.77 17.85
N THR A 7 6.99 18.39 18.61
CA THR A 7 6.09 17.67 19.52
C THR A 7 5.01 16.92 18.74
N THR A 8 4.27 16.03 19.42
CA THR A 8 3.10 15.37 18.82
C THR A 8 2.04 16.35 18.32
N ALA A 9 1.99 17.58 18.84
CA ALA A 9 1.12 18.64 18.34
C ALA A 9 1.62 19.27 17.03
N ASP A 10 2.94 19.43 16.88
CA ASP A 10 3.57 19.95 15.66
C ASP A 10 3.48 18.97 14.48
N LEU A 11 3.40 17.67 14.77
CA LEU A 11 3.20 16.61 13.76
C LEU A 11 1.76 16.54 13.23
N LYS A 12 0.76 17.05 13.97
CA LYS A 12 -0.66 17.00 13.57
C LYS A 12 -0.99 17.89 12.38
N SER A 13 -0.27 18.99 12.19
CA SER A 13 -0.53 19.95 11.11
C SER A 13 0.32 19.73 9.86
N VAL A 14 1.40 18.94 9.93
CA VAL A 14 2.45 18.93 8.89
C VAL A 14 2.44 17.71 7.98
N VAL A 15 1.76 16.62 8.30
CA VAL A 15 2.09 15.36 7.62
C VAL A 15 0.85 14.69 7.06
N SER A 16 0.54 14.98 5.79
CA SER A 16 -0.39 14.16 4.99
C SER A 16 0.03 12.68 5.04
N ARG A 17 -0.87 11.76 4.70
CA ARG A 17 -0.51 10.34 4.63
C ARG A 17 0.77 10.12 3.83
N ASP A 18 0.90 10.81 2.69
CA ASP A 18 2.08 10.68 1.82
C ASP A 18 3.38 11.06 2.54
N VAL A 19 3.38 12.16 3.31
CA VAL A 19 4.59 12.59 4.03
C VAL A 19 4.91 11.61 5.17
N ARG A 20 3.90 11.02 5.84
CA ARG A 20 4.14 9.99 6.89
C ARG A 20 4.69 8.73 6.26
N PHE A 21 4.11 8.32 5.14
CA PHE A 21 4.54 7.16 4.38
C PHE A 21 6.01 7.33 3.96
N VAL A 22 6.37 8.42 3.29
CA VAL A 22 7.75 8.71 2.89
C VAL A 22 8.69 8.77 4.10
N GLY A 23 8.26 9.43 5.19
CA GLY A 23 9.02 9.48 6.43
C GLY A 23 9.29 8.11 7.05
N ARG A 24 8.31 7.20 7.03
CA ARG A 24 8.46 5.81 7.48
C ARG A 24 9.45 5.05 6.61
N GLU A 25 9.36 5.17 5.27
CA GLU A 25 10.28 4.49 4.36
C GLU A 25 11.73 4.92 4.62
N ILE A 26 11.97 6.23 4.77
CA ILE A 26 13.30 6.77 5.10
C ILE A 26 13.78 6.23 6.45
N LEU A 27 12.94 6.24 7.48
CA LEU A 27 13.30 5.74 8.80
C LEU A 27 13.59 4.23 8.78
N MET A 28 12.82 3.43 8.05
CA MET A 28 13.05 1.99 7.91
C MET A 28 14.36 1.68 7.19
N LEU A 29 14.67 2.41 6.12
CA LEU A 29 15.96 2.30 5.43
C LEU A 29 17.11 2.67 6.36
N THR A 30 16.94 3.74 7.13
CA THR A 30 17.94 4.25 8.07
C THR A 30 18.18 3.26 9.22
N ILE A 31 17.13 2.72 9.85
CA ILE A 31 17.21 1.72 10.93
C ILE A 31 18.01 0.48 10.53
N ASN A 32 17.87 0.08 9.26
CA ASN A 32 18.52 -1.10 8.70
C ASN A 32 19.94 -0.83 8.18
N ASP A 33 20.44 0.41 8.20
CA ASP A 33 21.82 0.72 7.82
C ASP A 33 22.80 0.18 8.88
N LEU A 34 23.77 -0.62 8.42
CA LEU A 34 24.80 -1.25 9.26
C LEU A 34 25.73 -0.24 9.95
N ARG A 35 25.78 1.00 9.46
CA ARG A 35 26.63 2.08 9.99
C ARG A 35 26.05 2.76 11.23
N ILE A 36 24.79 2.50 11.56
CA ILE A 36 24.08 3.16 12.67
C ILE A 36 24.30 2.43 13.99
N THR A 37 24.56 3.20 15.05
CA THR A 37 24.76 2.66 16.40
C THR A 37 23.46 2.13 17.01
N GLN A 38 23.55 1.25 18.00
CA GLN A 38 22.36 0.73 18.69
C GLN A 38 21.53 1.83 19.37
N LYS A 39 22.18 2.88 19.89
CA LYS A 39 21.51 4.02 20.53
C LYS A 39 20.68 4.82 19.51
N GLU A 40 21.26 5.11 18.36
CA GLU A 40 20.56 5.78 17.25
C GLU A 40 19.43 4.90 16.71
N ARG A 41 19.66 3.60 16.56
CA ARG A 41 18.62 2.64 16.15
C ARG A 41 17.42 2.65 17.11
N ASN A 42 17.66 2.59 18.41
CA ASN A 42 16.58 2.68 19.42
C ASN A 42 15.82 4.01 19.32
N HIS A 43 16.52 5.11 19.06
CA HIS A 43 15.91 6.41 18.87
C HIS A 43 15.04 6.46 17.60
N LEU A 44 15.55 5.96 16.48
CA LEU A 44 14.81 5.87 15.22
C LEU A 44 13.57 4.99 15.35
N PHE A 45 13.66 3.87 16.08
CA PHE A 45 12.51 3.01 16.38
C PHE A 45 11.44 3.75 17.19
N HIS A 46 11.83 4.52 18.20
CA HIS A 46 10.88 5.35 18.95
C HIS A 46 10.19 6.37 18.05
N THR A 47 10.95 7.05 17.18
CA THR A 47 10.40 7.98 16.18
C THR A 47 9.43 7.29 15.21
N LEU A 48 9.76 6.08 14.76
CA LEU A 48 8.89 5.24 13.92
C LEU A 48 7.56 4.89 14.63
N GLN A 49 7.59 4.67 15.95
CA GLN A 49 6.38 4.43 16.74
C GLN A 49 5.51 5.68 16.85
N LEU A 50 6.10 6.87 16.99
CA LEU A 50 5.36 8.14 17.08
C LEU A 50 4.59 8.48 15.80
N ILE A 51 5.11 8.07 14.64
CA ILE A 51 4.46 8.24 13.33
C ILE A 51 3.54 7.06 12.96
N SER A 52 3.22 6.17 13.90
CA SER A 52 2.25 5.07 13.66
C SER A 52 0.85 5.62 13.36
N PRO A 53 0.05 4.92 12.55
CA PRO A 53 -1.32 5.33 12.23
C PRO A 53 -2.13 5.69 13.47
N LYS A 54 -2.74 6.88 13.47
CA LYS A 54 -3.73 7.33 14.45
C LYS A 54 -4.96 7.82 13.71
N ALA A 55 -6.14 7.70 14.33
CA ALA A 55 -7.39 8.12 13.70
C ALA A 55 -7.34 9.58 13.21
N GLU A 56 -6.74 10.46 14.00
CA GLU A 56 -6.56 11.89 13.72
C GLU A 56 -5.76 12.19 12.44
N TYR A 57 -5.04 11.21 11.92
CA TYR A 57 -4.17 11.35 10.76
C TYR A 57 -4.88 11.12 9.41
N TYR A 58 -6.16 10.73 9.46
CA TYR A 58 -6.97 10.38 8.32
C TYR A 58 -8.17 11.34 8.25
N GLN A 59 -8.22 12.15 7.19
CA GLN A 59 -9.28 13.13 6.99
C GLN A 59 -10.29 12.61 5.98
N PHE A 60 -11.17 11.73 6.43
CA PHE A 60 -12.37 11.34 5.68
C PHE A 60 -13.60 11.87 6.42
N GLU A 61 -14.11 13.02 6.01
CA GLU A 61 -15.21 13.73 6.70
C GLU A 61 -16.46 12.88 6.93
N LYS A 62 -16.71 11.91 6.04
CA LYS A 62 -17.93 11.09 6.01
C LYS A 62 -17.73 9.68 6.56
N ILE A 63 -16.55 9.35 7.08
CA ILE A 63 -16.22 8.01 7.60
C ILE A 63 -15.68 8.14 9.02
N ASN A 64 -16.27 7.38 9.95
CA ASN A 64 -15.76 7.28 11.30
C ASN A 64 -14.48 6.42 11.33
N ILE A 65 -13.32 7.08 11.37
CA ILE A 65 -12.01 6.39 11.34
C ILE A 65 -11.78 5.52 12.57
N GLN A 66 -12.26 5.93 13.74
CA GLN A 66 -12.11 5.14 14.96
C GLN A 66 -12.86 3.81 14.83
N GLU A 67 -14.08 3.84 14.28
CA GLU A 67 -14.85 2.64 13.96
C GLU A 67 -14.09 1.72 12.98
N ILE A 68 -13.47 2.29 11.94
CA ILE A 68 -12.67 1.51 10.98
C ILE A 68 -11.50 0.82 11.68
N ILE A 69 -10.73 1.56 12.49
CA ILE A 69 -9.56 1.04 13.20
C ILE A 69 -9.94 -0.14 14.09
N GLU A 70 -11.04 -0.04 14.84
CA GLU A 70 -11.54 -1.11 15.71
C GLU A 70 -11.98 -2.35 14.94
N GLN A 71 -12.40 -2.18 13.68
CA GLN A 71 -12.90 -3.25 12.81
C GLN A 71 -11.89 -3.74 11.75
N ILE A 72 -10.65 -3.22 11.73
CA ILE A 72 -9.63 -3.57 10.71
C ILE A 72 -9.56 -5.09 10.46
N PRO A 73 -9.44 -5.96 11.49
CA PRO A 73 -9.33 -7.41 11.25
C PRO A 73 -10.54 -8.00 10.52
N ALA A 74 -11.75 -7.50 10.80
CA ALA A 74 -12.98 -7.96 10.16
C ALA A 74 -13.11 -7.42 8.73
N LEU A 75 -12.80 -6.15 8.52
CA LEU A 75 -12.86 -5.48 7.22
C LEU A 75 -11.84 -6.07 6.24
N LEU A 76 -10.60 -6.33 6.69
CA LEU A 76 -9.54 -6.87 5.84
C LEU A 76 -9.79 -8.30 5.34
N ARG A 77 -10.71 -9.06 5.94
CA ARG A 77 -11.11 -10.40 5.43
C ARG A 77 -11.67 -10.36 4.00
N LYS A 78 -12.15 -9.20 3.57
CA LYS A 78 -12.67 -8.95 2.21
C LYS A 78 -11.86 -7.88 1.47
N GLY A 79 -10.73 -7.47 2.03
CA GLY A 79 -9.93 -6.36 1.52
C GLY A 79 -9.25 -6.67 0.19
N ASP A 80 -8.97 -7.95 -0.07
CA ASP A 80 -8.44 -8.45 -1.33
C ASP A 80 -9.45 -8.29 -2.48
N LEU A 81 -10.73 -8.61 -2.24
CA LEU A 81 -11.79 -8.55 -3.24
C LEU A 81 -12.02 -7.15 -3.83
N LEU A 82 -11.61 -6.09 -3.13
CA LEU A 82 -11.65 -4.73 -3.69
C LEU A 82 -10.87 -4.61 -4.99
N ALA A 83 -9.75 -5.34 -5.12
CA ALA A 83 -8.91 -5.26 -6.30
C ALA A 83 -9.60 -5.81 -7.57
N GLU A 84 -10.70 -6.54 -7.43
CA GLU A 84 -11.50 -7.06 -8.56
C GLU A 84 -12.59 -6.09 -9.02
N LEU A 85 -12.84 -5.00 -8.29
CA LEU A 85 -13.84 -4.02 -8.70
C LEU A 85 -13.32 -3.22 -9.91
N SER A 86 -14.23 -2.91 -10.83
CA SER A 86 -13.92 -2.13 -12.03
C SER A 86 -13.34 -0.75 -11.71
N ASP A 87 -13.67 -0.17 -10.55
CA ASP A 87 -13.10 1.08 -10.04
C ASP A 87 -11.56 1.04 -9.91
N PHE A 88 -10.96 -0.16 -9.76
CA PHE A 88 -9.52 -0.34 -9.63
C PHE A 88 -8.84 -0.78 -10.93
N SER A 89 -9.57 -0.94 -12.04
CA SER A 89 -8.98 -1.33 -13.32
C SER A 89 -7.92 -0.35 -13.83
N GLY A 90 -8.02 0.93 -13.47
CA GLY A 90 -7.03 1.96 -13.83
C GLY A 90 -5.67 1.86 -13.12
N ILE A 91 -5.52 0.91 -12.19
CA ILE A 91 -4.24 0.62 -11.51
C ILE A 91 -3.76 -0.81 -11.76
N TYR A 92 -4.32 -1.47 -12.78
CA TYR A 92 -3.81 -2.78 -13.22
C TYR A 92 -2.53 -2.62 -14.04
N PHE A 93 -1.68 -3.64 -13.94
CA PHE A 93 -0.39 -3.66 -14.60
C PHE A 93 -0.46 -4.43 -15.92
N THR A 94 0.22 -3.89 -16.93
CA THR A 94 0.33 -4.51 -18.25
C THR A 94 1.25 -5.74 -18.21
N ALA A 95 1.19 -6.54 -19.28
CA ALA A 95 2.01 -7.74 -19.40
C ALA A 95 3.52 -7.46 -19.45
N HIS A 96 3.91 -6.26 -19.91
CA HIS A 96 5.29 -5.81 -19.93
C HIS A 96 5.76 -5.41 -18.52
N GLU A 97 4.94 -4.64 -17.80
CA GLU A 97 5.26 -4.26 -16.42
C GLU A 97 5.38 -5.47 -15.50
N LEU A 98 4.55 -6.50 -15.70
CA LEU A 98 4.57 -7.73 -14.90
C LEU A 98 5.67 -8.73 -15.30
N GLU A 99 6.42 -8.49 -16.37
CA GLU A 99 7.44 -9.42 -16.86
C GLU A 99 8.44 -9.88 -15.78
N PRO A 100 9.00 -9.00 -14.92
CA PRO A 100 9.96 -9.41 -13.88
C PRO A 100 9.38 -10.36 -12.83
N LEU A 101 8.05 -10.37 -12.68
CA LEU A 101 7.31 -11.13 -11.68
C LEU A 101 6.48 -12.26 -12.30
N TRP A 102 6.55 -12.45 -13.62
CA TRP A 102 5.61 -13.27 -14.36
C TRP A 102 5.55 -14.71 -13.86
N ASN A 103 6.72 -15.31 -13.61
CA ASN A 103 6.81 -16.69 -13.12
C ASN A 103 6.26 -16.85 -11.68
N SER A 104 6.56 -15.89 -10.80
CA SER A 104 6.06 -15.88 -9.42
C SER A 104 4.53 -15.69 -9.40
N LEU A 105 4.01 -14.85 -10.28
CA LEU A 105 2.57 -14.62 -10.46
C LEU A 105 1.86 -15.84 -11.04
N GLN A 106 2.48 -16.51 -12.02
CA GLN A 106 1.93 -17.72 -12.62
C GLN A 106 1.72 -18.83 -11.59
N ASN A 107 2.67 -18.99 -10.66
CA ASN A 107 2.63 -20.02 -9.63
C ASN A 107 1.93 -19.55 -8.34
N TYR A 108 1.61 -18.26 -8.25
CA TYR A 108 1.11 -17.59 -7.05
C TYR A 108 1.93 -17.95 -5.79
N ASN A 109 3.25 -18.04 -5.97
CA ASN A 109 4.20 -18.38 -4.93
C ASN A 109 5.35 -17.37 -5.01
N PHE A 110 5.54 -16.62 -3.92
CA PHE A 110 6.56 -15.58 -3.84
C PHE A 110 7.62 -16.02 -2.85
N LEU A 111 8.78 -16.37 -3.38
CA LEU A 111 9.95 -16.67 -2.57
C LEU A 111 10.52 -15.37 -1.97
N PRO A 112 11.37 -15.42 -0.93
CA PRO A 112 11.97 -14.22 -0.34
C PRO A 112 12.68 -13.31 -1.36
N GLU A 113 13.31 -13.89 -2.38
CA GLU A 113 13.90 -13.16 -3.51
C GLU A 113 12.88 -12.44 -4.40
N ASP A 114 11.67 -12.99 -4.53
CA ASP A 114 10.58 -12.35 -5.27
C ASP A 114 9.92 -11.23 -4.44
N GLU A 115 9.95 -11.34 -3.11
CA GLU A 115 9.54 -10.24 -2.23
C GLU A 115 10.42 -9.00 -2.42
N ALA A 116 11.74 -9.19 -2.59
CA ALA A 116 12.65 -8.08 -2.86
C ALA A 116 12.33 -7.43 -4.22
N LYS A 117 12.14 -8.25 -5.27
CA LYS A 117 11.72 -7.75 -6.60
C LYS A 117 10.39 -7.02 -6.55
N LEU A 118 9.44 -7.50 -5.74
CA LEU A 118 8.15 -6.84 -5.54
C LEU A 118 8.30 -5.47 -4.87
N GLU A 119 9.17 -5.36 -3.87
CA GLU A 119 9.41 -4.08 -3.20
C GLU A 119 10.02 -3.06 -4.18
N ASP A 120 10.96 -3.49 -5.03
CA ASP A 120 11.53 -2.65 -6.09
C ASP A 120 10.50 -2.29 -7.17
N PHE A 121 9.62 -3.23 -7.51
CA PHE A 121 8.52 -3.02 -8.45
C PHE A 121 7.56 -1.94 -7.94
N PHE A 122 7.22 -1.95 -6.64
CA PHE A 122 6.38 -0.92 -6.01
C PHE A 122 7.18 0.34 -5.68
N ASN A 123 7.64 1.03 -6.73
CA ASN A 123 8.24 2.35 -6.58
C ASN A 123 7.24 3.40 -6.05
N LEU A 124 7.76 4.57 -5.65
CA LEU A 124 6.97 5.64 -5.05
C LEU A 124 5.79 6.10 -5.93
N SER A 125 5.96 6.12 -7.25
CA SER A 125 4.90 6.53 -8.18
C SER A 125 3.73 5.55 -8.17
N ILE A 126 4.02 4.25 -8.27
CA ILE A 126 2.99 3.20 -8.23
C ILE A 126 2.28 3.21 -6.88
N LYS A 127 3.06 3.28 -5.80
CA LYS A 127 2.53 3.36 -4.44
C LYS A 127 1.55 4.55 -4.34
N HIS A 128 1.95 5.75 -4.75
CA HIS A 128 1.09 6.94 -4.71
C HIS A 128 -0.18 6.77 -5.56
N GLN A 129 -0.09 6.25 -6.78
CA GLN A 129 -1.24 6.03 -7.64
C GLN A 129 -2.29 5.10 -7.01
N ILE A 130 -1.84 4.02 -6.37
CA ILE A 130 -2.70 3.08 -5.65
C ILE A 130 -3.39 3.78 -4.47
N LEU A 131 -2.65 4.55 -3.67
CA LEU A 131 -3.22 5.27 -2.53
C LEU A 131 -4.23 6.33 -2.96
N ALA A 132 -3.92 7.09 -4.01
CA ALA A 132 -4.81 8.09 -4.58
C ALA A 132 -6.10 7.44 -5.11
N THR A 133 -5.99 6.28 -5.76
CA THR A 133 -7.15 5.52 -6.26
C THR A 133 -8.04 5.05 -5.10
N LEU A 134 -7.46 4.48 -4.04
CA LEU A 134 -8.19 4.12 -2.83
C LEU A 134 -8.88 5.34 -2.19
N GLN A 135 -8.17 6.47 -2.05
CA GLN A 135 -8.73 7.69 -1.47
C GLN A 135 -9.92 8.21 -2.28
N ASN A 136 -9.78 8.25 -3.60
CA ASN A 136 -10.83 8.68 -4.51
C ASN A 136 -12.05 7.75 -4.43
N PHE A 137 -11.82 6.43 -4.39
CA PHE A 137 -12.88 5.45 -4.23
C PHE A 137 -13.65 5.67 -2.92
N ILE A 138 -12.94 5.87 -1.80
CA ILE A 138 -13.52 6.13 -0.49
C ILE A 138 -14.38 7.41 -0.52
N ASN A 139 -13.85 8.49 -1.08
CA ASN A 139 -14.54 9.79 -1.13
C ASN A 139 -15.80 9.74 -2.00
N ARG A 140 -15.77 9.01 -3.12
CA ARG A 140 -16.91 8.89 -4.05
C ARG A 140 -17.98 7.94 -3.53
N ASN A 141 -17.58 6.86 -2.86
CA ASN A 141 -18.45 5.76 -2.47
C ASN A 141 -18.67 5.66 -0.96
N TRP A 142 -18.51 6.75 -0.20
CA TRP A 142 -18.51 6.77 1.28
C TRP A 142 -19.71 6.07 1.95
N TYR A 143 -20.86 6.00 1.27
CA TYR A 143 -22.08 5.33 1.74
C TYR A 143 -22.07 3.80 1.56
N SER A 144 -21.14 3.28 0.74
CA SER A 144 -21.03 1.85 0.43
C SER A 144 -20.25 1.11 1.52
N PRO A 145 -20.64 -0.14 1.86
CA PRO A 145 -19.82 -1.00 2.71
C PRO A 145 -18.38 -1.17 2.18
N HIS A 146 -18.19 -1.09 0.86
CA HIS A 146 -16.87 -1.17 0.24
C HIS A 146 -15.97 0.01 0.61
N ALA A 147 -16.52 1.19 0.89
CA ALA A 147 -15.70 2.33 1.31
C ALA A 147 -15.09 2.12 2.69
N LYS A 148 -15.78 1.44 3.61
CA LYS A 148 -15.20 1.04 4.92
C LYS A 148 -14.05 0.05 4.75
N ILE A 149 -14.23 -0.95 3.86
CA ILE A 149 -13.18 -1.92 3.53
C ILE A 149 -11.99 -1.19 2.88
N ALA A 150 -12.25 -0.30 1.93
CA ALA A 150 -11.21 0.46 1.24
C ALA A 150 -10.48 1.39 2.20
N CYS A 151 -11.18 1.97 3.18
CA CYS A 151 -10.58 2.75 4.24
C CYS A 151 -9.67 1.89 5.13
N ALA A 152 -10.09 0.68 5.50
CA ALA A 152 -9.22 -0.24 6.23
C ALA A 152 -7.95 -0.58 5.43
N VAL A 153 -8.09 -0.92 4.14
CA VAL A 153 -6.94 -1.14 3.23
C VAL A 153 -6.05 0.11 3.16
N TYR A 154 -6.65 1.30 3.01
CA TYR A 154 -5.93 2.57 2.96
C TYR A 154 -5.14 2.81 4.25
N ILE A 155 -5.69 2.52 5.43
CA ILE A 155 -4.99 2.71 6.72
C ILE A 155 -3.86 1.68 6.89
N THR A 156 -4.06 0.43 6.46
CA THR A 156 -3.10 -0.65 6.74
C THR A 156 -1.96 -0.75 5.72
N LEU A 157 -2.20 -0.35 4.47
CA LEU A 157 -1.26 -0.50 3.37
C LEU A 157 -0.02 0.38 3.54
N GLY A 158 1.14 -0.26 3.71
CA GLY A 158 2.44 0.40 3.90
C GLY A 158 2.66 0.99 5.30
N GLU A 159 1.60 1.20 6.09
CA GLU A 159 1.74 1.68 7.46
C GLU A 159 1.79 0.54 8.50
N ILE A 160 0.95 -0.50 8.32
CA ILE A 160 0.81 -1.64 9.25
C ILE A 160 1.26 -2.93 8.58
N ILE A 161 0.83 -3.15 7.34
CA ILE A 161 1.13 -4.34 6.55
C ILE A 161 2.02 -3.89 5.39
N PRO A 162 3.22 -4.51 5.22
CA PRO A 162 4.10 -4.22 4.09
C PRO A 162 3.35 -4.36 2.76
N TRP A 163 3.70 -3.52 1.78
CA TRP A 163 3.06 -3.48 0.47
C TRP A 163 3.01 -4.86 -0.18
N THR A 164 4.16 -5.53 -0.25
CA THR A 164 4.27 -6.86 -0.87
C THR A 164 3.38 -7.89 -0.18
N LYS A 165 3.14 -7.77 1.13
CA LYS A 165 2.34 -8.74 1.92
C LYS A 165 0.88 -8.38 2.04
N HIS A 166 0.47 -7.21 1.56
CA HIS A 166 -0.90 -6.76 1.72
C HIS A 166 -1.87 -7.57 0.83
N PRO A 167 -2.97 -8.15 1.37
CA PRO A 167 -3.88 -8.98 0.58
C PRO A 167 -4.46 -8.28 -0.65
N PHE A 168 -4.87 -7.02 -0.49
CA PHE A 168 -5.26 -6.15 -1.61
C PHE A 168 -4.22 -6.08 -2.73
N ILE A 169 -2.93 -5.90 -2.39
CA ILE A 169 -1.85 -5.81 -3.38
C ILE A 169 -1.60 -7.15 -4.07
N ARG A 170 -1.59 -8.25 -3.31
CA ARG A 170 -1.47 -9.61 -3.89
C ARG A 170 -2.58 -9.90 -4.88
N ARG A 171 -3.81 -9.52 -4.54
CA ARG A 171 -4.96 -9.70 -5.42
C ARG A 171 -4.91 -8.79 -6.63
N LEU A 172 -4.50 -7.53 -6.47
CA LEU A 172 -4.28 -6.58 -7.55
C LEU A 172 -3.30 -7.12 -8.60
N LEU A 173 -2.18 -7.67 -8.15
CA LEU A 173 -1.20 -8.32 -9.02
C LEU A 173 -1.77 -9.57 -9.72
N ALA A 174 -2.51 -10.40 -8.99
CA ALA A 174 -3.14 -11.59 -9.56
C ALA A 174 -4.16 -11.25 -10.65
N VAL A 175 -5.02 -10.26 -10.40
CA VAL A 175 -6.02 -9.79 -11.37
C VAL A 175 -5.32 -9.19 -12.59
N SER A 176 -4.35 -8.30 -12.37
CA SER A 176 -3.53 -7.72 -13.45
C SER A 176 -2.89 -8.80 -14.33
N TYR A 177 -2.32 -9.85 -13.72
CA TYR A 177 -1.75 -10.98 -14.44
C TYR A 177 -2.80 -11.73 -15.28
N GLN A 178 -3.99 -12.01 -14.75
CA GLN A 178 -5.04 -12.68 -15.49
C GLN A 178 -5.54 -11.86 -16.68
N GLU A 179 -5.67 -10.54 -16.51
CA GLU A 179 -6.04 -9.63 -17.60
C GLU A 179 -4.96 -9.58 -18.68
N ALA A 180 -3.71 -9.37 -18.28
CA ALA A 180 -2.55 -9.37 -19.18
C ALA A 180 -2.43 -10.66 -19.99
N LYS A 181 -2.63 -11.82 -19.35
CA LYS A 181 -2.65 -13.13 -19.99
C LYS A 181 -3.79 -13.27 -21.00
N THR A 182 -4.97 -12.75 -20.65
CA THR A 182 -6.15 -12.78 -21.53
C THR A 182 -5.93 -11.91 -22.76
N LEU A 183 -5.35 -10.73 -22.61
CA LEU A 183 -5.01 -9.82 -23.71
C LEU A 183 -3.96 -10.42 -24.64
N LYS A 184 -2.85 -10.98 -24.11
CA LYS A 184 -1.83 -11.69 -24.90
C LYS A 184 -2.43 -12.82 -25.75
N ARG A 185 -3.38 -13.58 -25.18
CA ARG A 185 -4.07 -14.66 -25.90
C ARG A 185 -4.97 -14.15 -27.04
N LYS A 186 -5.62 -13.00 -26.86
CA LYS A 186 -6.46 -12.39 -27.91
C LYS A 186 -5.59 -11.88 -29.06
N GLN A 187 -4.52 -11.16 -28.75
CA GLN A 187 -3.56 -10.66 -29.75
C GLN A 187 -2.95 -11.80 -30.58
N ASN A 188 -2.50 -12.88 -29.92
CA ASN A 188 -1.95 -14.04 -30.64
C ASN A 188 -2.96 -14.74 -31.56
N LYS A 189 -4.27 -14.68 -31.25
CA LYS A 189 -5.31 -15.23 -32.13
C LYS A 189 -5.58 -14.34 -33.34
N GLU A 190 -5.52 -13.02 -33.16
CA GLU A 190 -5.71 -12.05 -34.24
C GLU A 190 -4.52 -12.00 -35.20
N SER A 191 -3.29 -12.26 -34.74
CA SER A 191 -2.09 -12.33 -35.59
C SER A 191 -1.96 -13.60 -36.47
N ILE A 192 -2.86 -14.58 -36.31
CA ILE A 192 -2.86 -15.86 -37.03
C ILE A 192 -3.95 -15.88 -38.13
N ILE A 193 -4.74 -14.81 -38.25
CA ILE A 193 -5.80 -14.62 -39.26
C ILE A 193 -5.32 -13.60 -40.29
#